data_AF-A0A1Q3F2T1-F1
#
_entry.id   AF-A0A1Q3F2T1-F1
#
_cell.length_a   1.000
_cell.length_b   1.000
_cell.length_c   1.000
_cell.angle_alpha   90.00
_cell.angle_beta   90.00
_cell.angle_gamma   90.00
#
_symmetry.space_group_name_H-M   'P 1'
#
loop_
_entity.id
_entity.type
_entity.pdbx_description
1 polymer ?
#
loop_
_entity_poly.entity_id
_entity_poly.type
_entity_poly.pdbx_seq_one_letter_code
_entity_poly.pdbx_strand_id
1 'polypeptide(L)'
;MFVLAELKDTVRIAPELFNLKLPEAIKDEVNRKLANKVLLNVGLCIALKDIVKLGDSIILPGDGASHTEVNFRYIVFRPMIGDVITGKIRSCSREGVHVTLGFFDDILIPPSALQHPSRFEEAEQAWVWEYPLEDGKKHDLYMDIGESIKFRVSGEVFEESSPIGPPDQEVATATAASSTSTSATTAEGNKTPYRIMAAINESGLGLLSWWVTQSQEEEGDEEEQEGEEEGEEMEEDE
;
A
#
# COMPACT_ATOMS: atom_id res chain seq x y z
N MET A 1 -8.25 0.29 -5.69
CA MET A 1 -7.59 0.50 -4.38
C MET A 1 -8.47 0.33 -3.12
N PHE A 2 -9.71 0.86 -3.05
CA PHE A 2 -10.58 0.66 -1.87
C PHE A 2 -11.71 -0.35 -2.15
N VAL A 3 -12.04 -1.17 -1.16
CA VAL A 3 -13.12 -2.16 -1.22
C VAL A 3 -14.08 -1.97 -0.04
N LEU A 4 -15.32 -2.44 -0.22
CA LEU A 4 -16.31 -2.51 0.85
C LEU A 4 -16.30 -3.91 1.44
N ALA A 5 -15.92 -4.02 2.70
CA ALA A 5 -16.00 -5.27 3.44
C ALA A 5 -17.30 -5.32 4.25
N GLU A 6 -18.12 -6.34 4.04
CA GLU A 6 -19.25 -6.66 4.91
C GLU A 6 -18.76 -7.43 6.14
N LEU A 7 -18.95 -6.85 7.31
CA LEU A 7 -18.49 -7.41 8.58
C LEU A 7 -19.68 -7.56 9.54
N LYS A 8 -19.62 -8.61 10.36
CA LYS A 8 -20.53 -8.83 11.49
C LYS A 8 -19.73 -8.70 12.78
N ASP A 9 -20.19 -7.87 13.69
CA ASP A 9 -19.56 -7.69 15.00
C ASP A 9 -20.62 -7.49 16.10
N THR A 10 -20.24 -7.80 17.34
CA THR A 10 -21.05 -7.50 18.53
C THR A 10 -20.43 -6.32 19.25
N VAL A 11 -21.11 -5.18 19.20
CA VAL A 11 -20.61 -3.93 19.76
C VAL A 11 -21.14 -3.75 21.17
N ARG A 12 -20.22 -3.55 22.12
CA ARG A 12 -20.52 -3.22 23.51
C ARG A 12 -20.65 -1.71 23.65
N ILE A 13 -21.83 -1.24 24.05
CA ILE A 13 -22.14 0.18 24.25
C ILE A 13 -22.22 0.44 25.76
N ALA A 14 -21.34 1.31 26.25
CA ALA A 14 -21.31 1.69 27.65
C ALA A 14 -22.59 2.46 28.05
N PRO A 15 -23.08 2.31 29.31
CA PRO A 15 -24.29 3.00 29.78
C PRO A 15 -24.23 4.53 29.68
N GLU A 16 -23.03 5.11 29.75
CA GLU A 16 -22.78 6.54 29.60
C GLU A 16 -23.21 7.08 28.22
N LEU A 17 -23.14 6.22 27.20
CA LEU A 17 -23.47 6.54 25.82
C LEU A 17 -24.96 6.32 25.50
N PHE A 18 -25.79 5.89 26.46
CA PHE A 18 -27.23 5.67 26.24
C PHE A 18 -28.02 6.96 26.00
N ASN A 19 -27.41 8.11 26.26
CA ASN A 19 -27.98 9.42 25.91
C ASN A 19 -27.93 9.70 24.40
N LEU A 20 -27.07 8.99 23.66
CA LEU A 20 -26.92 9.13 22.20
C LEU A 20 -27.88 8.21 21.46
N LYS A 21 -28.14 8.50 20.18
CA LYS A 21 -28.90 7.60 19.33
C LYS A 21 -28.10 6.31 19.10
N LEU A 22 -28.77 5.16 19.17
CA LEU A 22 -28.12 3.85 19.03
C LEU A 22 -27.22 3.73 17.77
N PRO A 23 -27.64 4.17 16.56
CA PRO A 23 -26.79 4.10 15.38
C PRO A 23 -25.53 4.97 15.45
N GLU A 24 -25.60 6.09 16.17
CA GLU A 24 -24.48 7.02 16.36
C GLU A 24 -23.47 6.44 17.35
N ALA A 25 -23.95 5.93 18.49
CA ALA A 25 -23.11 5.24 19.46
C ALA A 25 -22.39 4.02 18.85
N ILE A 26 -23.10 3.23 18.02
CA ILE A 26 -22.50 2.10 17.29
C ILE A 26 -21.43 2.59 16.31
N LYS A 27 -21.71 3.64 15.53
CA LYS A 27 -20.75 4.18 14.56
C LYS A 27 -19.45 4.59 15.24
N ASP A 28 -19.55 5.25 16.38
CA ASP A 28 -18.39 5.71 17.14
C ASP A 28 -17.58 4.55 17.73
N GLU A 29 -18.24 3.56 18.31
CA GLU A 29 -17.55 2.37 18.87
C GLU A 29 -16.93 1.50 17.77
N VAL A 30 -17.61 1.29 16.64
CA VAL A 30 -17.06 0.54 15.51
C VAL A 30 -15.85 1.26 14.91
N ASN A 31 -15.92 2.58 14.74
CA ASN A 31 -14.76 3.35 14.28
C ASN A 31 -13.61 3.33 15.29
N ARG A 32 -13.90 3.45 16.59
CA ARG A 32 -12.86 3.34 17.63
C ARG A 32 -12.19 1.97 17.63
N LYS A 33 -12.97 0.90 17.37
CA LYS A 33 -12.47 -0.47 17.35
C LYS A 33 -11.68 -0.81 16.10
N LEU A 34 -12.10 -0.35 14.92
CA LEU A 34 -11.56 -0.80 13.63
C LEU A 34 -10.71 0.23 12.88
N ALA A 35 -10.85 1.54 13.16
CA ALA A 35 -10.10 2.54 12.41
C ALA A 35 -8.59 2.33 12.56
N ASN A 36 -7.88 2.41 11.43
CA ASN A 36 -6.43 2.21 11.34
C ASN A 36 -5.93 0.85 11.85
N LYS A 37 -6.80 -0.17 11.83
CA LYS A 37 -6.41 -1.56 12.11
C LYS A 37 -6.38 -2.38 10.84
N VAL A 38 -5.39 -3.26 10.75
CA VAL A 38 -5.31 -4.26 9.69
C VAL A 38 -6.10 -5.49 10.12
N LEU A 39 -7.06 -5.89 9.28
CA LEU A 39 -7.76 -7.16 9.41
C LEU A 39 -7.12 -8.18 8.47
N LEU A 40 -6.77 -9.34 9.01
CA LEU A 40 -6.16 -10.43 8.25
C LEU A 40 -7.07 -10.85 7.08
N ASN A 41 -6.50 -10.99 5.89
CA ASN A 41 -7.21 -11.32 4.64
C ASN A 41 -8.29 -10.32 4.20
N VAL A 42 -8.38 -9.14 4.83
CA VAL A 42 -9.35 -8.09 4.48
C VAL A 42 -8.65 -6.79 4.09
N GLY A 43 -7.64 -6.34 4.85
CA GLY A 43 -6.85 -5.14 4.55
C GLY A 43 -6.89 -4.09 5.67
N LEU A 44 -6.45 -2.87 5.36
CA LEU A 44 -6.42 -1.75 6.31
C LEU A 44 -7.78 -1.06 6.41
N CYS A 45 -8.38 -1.05 7.59
CA CYS A 45 -9.67 -0.42 7.86
C CYS A 45 -9.55 1.10 7.97
N ILE A 46 -10.33 1.83 7.16
CA ILE A 46 -10.32 3.30 7.11
C ILE A 46 -11.47 3.89 7.91
N ALA A 47 -12.71 3.65 7.46
CA ALA A 47 -13.91 4.25 8.07
C ALA A 47 -15.17 3.43 7.80
N LEU A 48 -16.14 3.54 8.71
CA LEU A 48 -17.48 2.97 8.54
C LEU A 48 -18.22 3.68 7.40
N LYS A 49 -18.76 2.91 6.44
CA LYS A 49 -19.64 3.45 5.40
C LYS A 49 -21.07 3.55 5.90
N ASP A 50 -21.68 2.40 6.21
CA ASP A 50 -23.07 2.31 6.64
C ASP A 50 -23.37 1.01 7.40
N ILE A 51 -24.44 1.03 8.19
CA ILE A 51 -24.95 -0.11 8.94
C ILE A 51 -26.06 -0.75 8.11
N VAL A 52 -25.89 -2.01 7.73
CA VAL A 52 -26.85 -2.76 6.89
C VAL A 52 -27.97 -3.34 7.72
N LYS A 53 -27.63 -3.93 8.87
CA LYS A 53 -28.60 -4.55 9.77
C LYS A 53 -28.20 -4.28 11.21
N LEU A 54 -29.19 -3.90 12.00
CA LEU A 54 -29.07 -3.73 13.43
C LEU A 54 -29.90 -4.82 14.11
N GLY A 55 -29.24 -5.64 14.93
CA GLY A 55 -29.86 -6.71 15.71
C GLY A 55 -30.41 -6.22 17.04
N ASP A 56 -30.88 -7.15 17.85
CA ASP A 56 -31.41 -6.85 19.18
C ASP A 56 -30.29 -6.51 20.16
N SER A 57 -30.56 -5.53 21.02
CA SER A 57 -29.67 -5.09 22.08
C SER A 57 -29.92 -5.90 23.36
N ILE A 58 -28.94 -6.68 23.80
CA ILE A 58 -29.03 -7.50 25.02
C ILE A 58 -28.13 -6.94 26.14
N ILE A 59 -28.59 -7.05 27.38
CA ILE A 59 -27.79 -6.71 28.57
C ILE A 59 -27.43 -8.02 29.26
N LEU A 60 -26.14 -8.24 29.46
CA LEU A 60 -25.64 -9.47 30.08
C LEU A 60 -25.72 -9.36 31.60
N PRO A 61 -26.09 -10.43 32.33
CA PRO A 61 -26.05 -10.41 33.79
C PRO A 61 -24.64 -10.10 34.30
N GLY A 62 -24.50 -9.02 35.08
CA GLY A 62 -23.20 -8.59 35.64
C GLY A 62 -22.47 -7.50 34.84
N ASP A 63 -22.92 -7.17 33.61
CA ASP A 63 -22.45 -6.00 32.86
C ASP A 63 -23.65 -5.10 32.50
N GLY A 64 -23.62 -3.85 32.96
CA GLY A 64 -24.68 -2.89 32.64
C GLY A 64 -24.67 -2.42 31.19
N ALA A 65 -23.64 -2.75 30.41
CA ALA A 65 -23.53 -2.37 29.01
C ALA A 65 -24.48 -3.14 28.08
N SER A 66 -24.91 -2.46 27.04
CA SER A 66 -25.73 -3.04 25.98
C SER A 66 -24.83 -3.68 24.92
N HIS A 67 -25.09 -4.93 24.57
CA HIS A 67 -24.40 -5.67 23.53
C HIS A 67 -25.35 -5.78 22.34
N THR A 68 -24.98 -5.18 21.21
CA THR A 68 -25.82 -5.16 20.00
C THR A 68 -25.07 -5.84 18.87
N GLU A 69 -25.69 -6.85 18.25
CA GLU A 69 -25.17 -7.45 17.02
C GLU A 69 -25.41 -6.51 15.85
N VAL A 70 -24.37 -6.21 15.06
CA VAL A 70 -24.45 -5.30 13.93
C VAL A 70 -23.78 -5.91 12.70
N ASN A 71 -24.46 -5.79 11.56
CA ASN A 71 -23.87 -6.06 10.26
C ASN A 71 -23.67 -4.72 9.55
N PHE A 72 -22.46 -4.44 9.11
CA PHE A 72 -22.10 -3.15 8.52
C PHE A 72 -21.10 -3.31 7.38
N ARG A 73 -21.02 -2.27 6.54
CA ARG A 73 -20.02 -2.15 5.49
C ARG A 73 -18.93 -1.19 5.91
N TYR A 74 -17.70 -1.65 5.82
CA TYR A 74 -16.52 -0.86 6.16
C TYR A 74 -15.70 -0.55 4.91
N ILE A 75 -15.17 0.67 4.83
CA ILE A 75 -14.24 1.07 3.77
C ILE A 75 -12.86 0.56 4.15
N VAL A 76 -12.32 -0.34 3.32
CA VAL A 76 -11.03 -0.98 3.55
C VAL A 76 -10.11 -0.67 2.38
N PHE A 77 -8.87 -0.30 2.70
CA PHE A 77 -7.79 -0.21 1.73
C PHE A 77 -7.22 -1.60 1.48
N ARG A 78 -7.46 -2.09 0.27
CA ARG A 78 -6.94 -3.35 -0.25
C ARG A 78 -6.84 -3.23 -1.78
N PRO A 79 -5.73 -2.72 -2.31
CA PRO A 79 -5.57 -2.62 -3.74
C PRO A 79 -5.48 -4.00 -4.39
N MET A 80 -6.02 -4.13 -5.60
CA MET A 80 -5.97 -5.38 -6.33
C MET A 80 -4.65 -5.53 -7.07
N ILE A 81 -4.24 -6.77 -7.32
CA ILE A 81 -3.10 -7.06 -8.18
C ILE A 81 -3.39 -6.48 -9.57
N GLY A 82 -2.46 -5.68 -10.09
CA GLY A 82 -2.61 -4.94 -11.35
C GLY A 82 -3.03 -3.48 -11.20
N ASP A 83 -3.54 -3.06 -10.03
CA ASP A 83 -3.89 -1.65 -9.79
C ASP A 83 -2.64 -0.77 -9.93
N VAL A 84 -2.75 0.33 -10.69
CA VAL A 84 -1.71 1.35 -10.81
C VAL A 84 -2.02 2.50 -9.86
N ILE A 85 -1.08 2.81 -8.96
CA ILE A 85 -1.25 3.80 -7.88
C ILE A 85 -0.07 4.76 -7.91
N THR A 86 -0.33 6.02 -7.60
CA THR A 86 0.71 7.04 -7.41
C THR A 86 0.96 7.25 -5.92
N GLY A 87 2.22 7.14 -5.51
CA GLY A 87 2.68 7.41 -4.14
C GLY A 87 3.93 8.26 -4.13
N LYS A 88 4.54 8.42 -2.95
CA LYS A 88 5.82 9.12 -2.79
C LYS A 88 6.89 8.19 -2.27
N ILE A 89 8.12 8.35 -2.73
CA ILE A 89 9.25 7.57 -2.21
C ILE A 89 9.51 8.00 -0.77
N ARG A 90 9.47 7.06 0.17
CA ARG A 90 9.78 7.30 1.58
C ARG A 90 11.26 7.13 1.85
N SER A 91 11.83 6.05 1.36
CA SER A 91 13.24 5.70 1.55
C SER A 91 13.64 4.62 0.54
N CYS A 92 14.91 4.60 0.18
CA CYS A 92 15.49 3.59 -0.68
C CYS A 92 16.50 2.76 0.13
N SER A 93 16.47 1.45 -0.05
CA SER A 93 17.35 0.50 0.64
C SER A 93 17.84 -0.57 -0.32
N ARG A 94 18.79 -1.40 0.11
CA ARG A 94 19.23 -2.58 -0.67
C ARG A 94 18.10 -3.60 -0.88
N GLU A 95 17.08 -3.61 -0.03
CA GLU A 95 15.90 -4.47 -0.17
C GLU A 95 14.95 -3.97 -1.27
N GLY A 96 15.02 -2.68 -1.62
CA GLY A 96 14.22 -2.07 -2.66
C GLY A 96 13.84 -0.61 -2.37
N VAL A 97 12.82 -0.14 -3.07
CA VAL A 97 12.27 1.21 -2.89
C VAL A 97 11.03 1.13 -2.00
N HIS A 98 11.02 1.87 -0.89
CA HIS A 98 9.87 1.99 0.00
C HIS A 98 9.02 3.19 -0.41
N VAL A 99 7.72 2.97 -0.55
CA VAL A 99 6.76 3.98 -1.01
C VAL A 99 5.72 4.23 0.07
N THR A 100 5.32 5.49 0.24
CA THR A 100 4.23 5.92 1.12
C THR A 100 3.08 6.52 0.33
N LEU A 101 1.85 6.23 0.78
CA LEU A 101 0.61 6.88 0.35
C LEU A 101 0.12 7.92 1.37
N GLY A 102 0.89 8.18 2.43
CA GLY A 102 0.56 9.06 3.54
C GLY A 102 -0.20 8.37 4.68
N PHE A 103 -1.22 7.56 4.38
CA PHE A 103 -1.93 6.75 5.38
C PHE A 103 -1.44 5.30 5.46
N PHE A 104 -0.61 4.87 4.50
CA PHE A 104 -0.05 3.53 4.42
C PHE A 104 1.39 3.60 3.89
N ASP A 105 2.32 2.96 4.61
CA ASP A 105 3.76 3.11 4.38
C ASP A 105 4.46 1.79 4.03
N ASP A 106 3.79 0.65 4.20
CA ASP A 106 4.36 -0.69 4.01
C ASP A 106 4.24 -1.16 2.55
N ILE A 107 4.72 -0.33 1.61
CA ILE A 107 4.79 -0.65 0.18
C ILE A 107 6.25 -0.81 -0.23
N LEU A 108 6.61 -1.97 -0.77
CA LEU A 108 7.96 -2.29 -1.19
C LEU A 108 7.99 -2.65 -2.68
N ILE A 109 8.88 -2.00 -3.42
CA ILE A 109 9.24 -2.37 -4.79
C ILE A 109 10.59 -3.10 -4.73
N PRO A 110 10.62 -4.43 -4.89
CA PRO A 110 11.87 -5.19 -4.83
C PRO A 110 12.73 -4.92 -6.08
N PRO A 111 14.06 -5.10 -5.99
CA PRO A 111 15.01 -4.91 -7.09
C PRO A 111 14.66 -5.70 -8.34
N SER A 112 14.11 -6.91 -8.17
CA SER A 112 13.68 -7.78 -9.27
C SER A 112 12.52 -7.20 -10.09
N ALA A 113 11.77 -6.25 -9.53
CA ALA A 113 10.63 -5.59 -10.15
C ALA A 113 10.92 -4.12 -10.49
N LEU A 114 12.19 -3.71 -10.44
CA LEU A 114 12.64 -2.42 -10.95
C LEU A 114 12.89 -2.49 -12.47
N GLN A 115 13.04 -1.31 -13.08
CA GLN A 115 13.39 -1.20 -14.49
C GLN A 115 14.81 -1.66 -14.73
N HIS A 116 15.03 -2.40 -15.81
CA HIS A 116 16.35 -2.92 -16.15
C HIS A 116 16.96 -2.06 -17.26
N PRO A 117 18.26 -1.69 -17.17
CA PRO A 117 19.20 -1.95 -16.08
C PRO A 117 19.13 -0.94 -14.92
N SER A 118 19.02 -1.42 -13.66
CA SER A 118 19.09 -0.58 -12.45
C SER A 118 20.21 -0.98 -11.51
N ARG A 119 20.80 -0.02 -10.80
CA ARG A 119 21.82 -0.22 -9.75
C ARG A 119 21.46 0.51 -8.46
N PHE A 120 21.89 -0.03 -7.32
CA PHE A 120 21.77 0.65 -6.03
C PHE A 120 23.08 1.35 -5.68
N GLU A 121 23.02 2.65 -5.41
CA GLU A 121 24.15 3.46 -4.99
C GLU A 121 24.11 3.69 -3.48
N GLU A 122 25.02 3.05 -2.75
CA GLU A 122 25.03 3.10 -1.28
C GLU A 122 25.43 4.47 -0.72
N ALA A 123 26.23 5.24 -1.46
CA ALA A 123 26.66 6.57 -1.04
C ALA A 123 25.47 7.55 -0.96
N GLU A 124 24.54 7.46 -1.91
CA GLU A 124 23.36 8.33 -1.99
C GLU A 124 22.10 7.67 -1.40
N GLN A 125 22.18 6.38 -1.06
CA GLN A 125 21.03 5.57 -0.65
C GLN A 125 19.89 5.67 -1.67
N ALA A 126 20.21 5.63 -2.97
CA ALA A 126 19.27 5.81 -4.05
C ALA A 126 19.37 4.67 -5.08
N TRP A 127 18.24 4.35 -5.70
CA TRP A 127 18.20 3.47 -6.87
C TRP A 127 18.34 4.31 -8.13
N VAL A 128 19.22 3.87 -9.03
CA VAL A 128 19.51 4.53 -10.31
C VAL A 128 19.08 3.61 -11.43
N TRP A 129 18.27 4.13 -12.34
CA TRP A 129 17.93 3.47 -13.60
C TRP A 129 18.86 4.01 -14.70
N GLU A 130 19.64 3.13 -15.32
CA GLU A 130 20.52 3.48 -16.43
C GLU A 130 19.73 3.35 -17.74
N TYR A 131 19.22 4.46 -18.28
CA TYR A 131 18.54 4.45 -19.57
C TYR A 131 19.55 4.49 -20.72
N PRO A 132 19.61 3.47 -21.59
CA PRO A 132 20.52 3.48 -22.74
C PRO A 132 19.96 4.37 -23.86
N LEU A 133 20.70 5.41 -24.25
CA LEU A 133 20.38 6.22 -25.43
C LEU A 133 21.00 5.60 -26.68
N GLU A 134 20.41 5.85 -27.85
CA GLU A 134 20.87 5.36 -29.16
C GLU A 134 22.31 5.81 -29.51
N ASP A 135 22.76 6.95 -28.97
CA ASP A 135 24.13 7.48 -29.16
C ASP A 135 25.20 6.75 -28.30
N GLY A 136 24.84 5.63 -27.65
CA GLY A 136 25.73 4.87 -26.76
C GLY A 136 26.04 5.56 -25.43
N LYS A 137 25.45 6.73 -25.18
CA LYS A 137 25.46 7.42 -23.89
C LYS A 137 24.42 6.81 -22.97
N LYS A 138 24.72 6.78 -21.67
CA LYS A 138 23.79 6.33 -20.62
C LYS A 138 23.24 7.55 -19.91
N HIS A 139 21.94 7.56 -19.65
CA HIS A 139 21.31 8.58 -18.82
C HIS A 139 20.91 7.95 -17.49
N ASP A 140 21.54 8.42 -16.42
CA ASP A 140 21.31 7.92 -15.07
C ASP A 140 20.12 8.68 -14.46
N LEU A 141 19.01 7.97 -14.27
CA LEU A 141 17.78 8.48 -13.67
C LEU A 141 17.71 8.04 -12.21
N TYR A 142 17.86 9.01 -11.31
CA TYR A 142 17.85 8.79 -9.87
C TYR A 142 16.43 8.73 -9.33
N MET A 143 16.19 7.86 -8.36
CA MET A 143 14.95 7.78 -7.60
C MET A 143 15.11 8.50 -6.27
N ASP A 144 14.77 9.79 -6.23
CA ASP A 144 14.96 10.63 -5.05
C ASP A 144 13.85 10.45 -4.01
N ILE A 145 14.22 10.63 -2.74
CA ILE A 145 13.28 10.57 -1.63
C ILE A 145 12.30 11.74 -1.72
N GLY A 146 11.01 11.45 -1.57
CA GLY A 146 9.92 12.42 -1.58
C GLY A 146 9.30 12.67 -2.96
N GLU A 147 9.94 12.18 -4.03
CA GLU A 147 9.37 12.28 -5.37
C GLU A 147 8.17 11.36 -5.57
N SER A 148 7.29 11.78 -6.48
CA SER A 148 6.07 11.04 -6.78
C SER A 148 6.36 9.93 -7.79
N ILE A 149 6.02 8.70 -7.42
CA ILE A 149 6.25 7.48 -8.19
C ILE A 149 4.93 6.80 -8.50
N LYS A 150 4.75 6.41 -9.76
CA LYS A 150 3.64 5.61 -10.26
C LYS A 150 4.07 4.16 -10.30
N PHE A 151 3.38 3.29 -9.57
CA PHE A 151 3.73 1.87 -9.48
C PHE A 151 2.50 1.00 -9.68
N ARG A 152 2.72 -0.23 -10.13
CA ARG A 152 1.68 -1.25 -10.22
C ARG A 152 1.78 -2.18 -9.02
N VAL A 153 0.65 -2.53 -8.42
CA VAL A 153 0.59 -3.54 -7.36
C VAL A 153 0.81 -4.92 -7.96
N SER A 154 1.85 -5.63 -7.53
CA SER A 154 2.19 -6.97 -8.01
C SER A 154 1.70 -8.07 -7.06
N GLY A 155 1.61 -7.78 -5.77
CA GLY A 155 1.15 -8.73 -4.77
C GLY A 155 0.85 -8.11 -3.42
N GLU A 156 0.21 -8.89 -2.55
CA GLU A 156 -0.03 -8.52 -1.16
C GLU A 156 0.42 -9.66 -0.22
N VAL A 157 0.92 -9.29 0.95
CA VAL A 157 1.37 -10.23 1.97
C VAL A 157 0.72 -9.84 3.29
N PHE A 158 0.01 -10.79 3.90
CA PHE A 158 -0.53 -10.67 5.24
C PHE A 158 0.32 -11.51 6.19
N GLU A 159 0.79 -10.90 7.27
CA GLU A 159 1.48 -11.61 8.34
C GLU A 159 0.60 -11.61 9.60
N GLU A 160 0.36 -12.79 10.15
CA GLU A 160 -0.45 -12.93 11.35
C GLU A 160 0.37 -12.55 12.58
N SER A 161 0.10 -11.36 13.14
CA SER A 161 0.73 -10.86 14.35
C SER A 161 0.08 -11.42 15.63
N SER A 162 -0.20 -12.72 15.65
CA SER A 162 -0.68 -13.38 16.86
C SER A 162 0.49 -13.48 17.85
N PRO A 163 0.34 -13.03 19.11
CA PRO A 163 1.42 -13.13 20.08
C PRO A 163 1.78 -14.61 20.23
N ILE A 164 3.02 -14.94 19.88
CA ILE A 164 3.64 -16.21 20.27
C ILE A 164 3.49 -16.29 21.79
N GLY A 165 3.02 -17.44 22.27
CA GLY A 165 2.51 -17.64 23.63
C GLY A 165 3.45 -17.15 24.76
N PRO A 166 2.98 -17.17 26.01
CA PRO A 166 3.77 -16.68 27.14
C PRO A 166 5.18 -17.30 27.08
N PRO A 167 6.25 -16.49 27.28
CA PRO A 167 7.61 -17.01 27.24
C PRO A 167 7.71 -18.12 28.27
N ASP A 168 7.99 -19.35 27.82
CA ASP A 168 8.16 -20.51 28.69
C ASP A 168 9.26 -20.22 29.72
N GLN A 169 8.87 -19.81 30.92
CA GLN A 169 9.64 -20.04 32.13
C GLN A 169 9.26 -21.44 32.62
N GLU A 170 10.00 -22.47 32.19
CA GLU A 170 10.67 -23.42 33.09
C GLU A 170 11.24 -24.68 32.41
N VAL A 171 12.54 -24.88 32.68
CA VAL A 171 13.24 -26.16 32.95
C VAL A 171 13.68 -27.04 31.77
N ALA A 172 15.01 -27.12 31.66
CA ALA A 172 15.74 -28.15 30.94
C ALA A 172 15.32 -29.57 31.36
N THR A 173 14.95 -30.42 30.41
CA THR A 173 15.50 -31.79 30.21
C THR A 173 14.88 -32.46 28.97
N ALA A 174 15.72 -33.23 28.28
CA ALA A 174 15.52 -34.03 27.06
C ALA A 174 14.09 -34.58 26.82
N THR A 175 13.60 -34.80 25.59
CA THR A 175 14.23 -35.59 24.52
C THR A 175 13.45 -35.42 23.20
N ALA A 176 14.17 -35.47 22.08
CA ALA A 176 13.69 -35.21 20.72
C ALA A 176 12.66 -36.22 20.18
N ALA A 177 11.69 -35.71 19.41
CA ALA A 177 11.10 -36.36 18.23
C ALA A 177 10.42 -35.31 17.31
N SER A 178 11.27 -34.66 16.50
CA SER A 178 11.04 -34.15 15.14
C SER A 178 9.61 -34.04 14.58
N SER A 179 9.20 -32.82 14.25
CA SER A 179 8.91 -32.48 12.83
C SER A 179 9.14 -30.98 12.56
N THR A 180 10.00 -30.75 11.56
CA THR A 180 10.18 -29.53 10.75
C THR A 180 10.69 -28.27 11.46
N SER A 181 12.01 -28.26 11.62
CA SER A 181 12.84 -27.06 11.81
C SER A 181 12.72 -26.11 10.62
N THR A 182 12.15 -24.92 10.83
CA THR A 182 12.70 -23.72 10.21
C THR A 182 13.26 -22.86 11.33
N SER A 183 14.58 -22.82 11.35
CA SER A 183 15.42 -22.09 12.28
C SER A 183 14.99 -20.64 12.45
N ALA A 184 14.71 -20.26 13.69
CA ALA A 184 14.75 -18.89 14.14
C ALA A 184 16.17 -18.34 13.92
N THR A 185 16.31 -17.43 12.96
CA THR A 185 17.39 -16.47 12.93
C THR A 185 16.84 -15.14 13.43
N THR A 186 17.46 -14.70 14.52
CA THR A 186 17.42 -13.40 15.16
C THR A 186 17.27 -12.25 14.14
N ALA A 187 16.06 -11.71 14.06
CA ALA A 187 15.78 -10.34 13.69
C ALA A 187 14.49 -9.97 14.42
N GLU A 188 14.61 -9.26 15.53
CA GLU A 188 13.51 -8.51 16.15
C GLU A 188 13.12 -7.33 15.22
N GLY A 189 12.71 -7.65 14.00
CA GLY A 189 12.09 -6.72 13.08
C GLY A 189 10.60 -6.77 13.34
N ASN A 190 10.03 -5.63 13.71
CA ASN A 190 8.60 -5.40 13.82
C ASN A 190 7.91 -5.82 12.51
N LYS A 191 7.44 -7.06 12.42
CA LYS A 191 6.80 -7.60 11.22
C LYS A 191 5.47 -6.89 11.01
N THR A 192 5.37 -6.12 9.93
CA THR A 192 4.17 -5.36 9.64
C THR A 192 3.07 -6.30 9.15
N PRO A 193 1.84 -6.21 9.71
CA PRO A 193 0.80 -7.21 9.49
C PRO A 193 0.23 -7.19 8.06
N TYR A 194 0.45 -6.10 7.32
CA TYR A 194 0.06 -5.98 5.92
C TYR A 194 1.16 -5.25 5.14
N ARG A 195 1.69 -5.92 4.12
CA ARG A 195 2.69 -5.38 3.21
C ARG A 195 2.25 -5.55 1.77
N ILE A 196 2.46 -4.51 0.96
CA ILE A 196 2.13 -4.51 -0.46
C ILE A 196 3.43 -4.60 -1.26
N MET A 197 3.47 -5.54 -2.20
CA MET A 197 4.53 -5.65 -3.18
C MET A 197 4.13 -4.90 -4.44
N ALA A 198 5.02 -4.06 -4.94
CA ALA A 198 4.80 -3.24 -6.12
C ALA A 198 5.87 -3.50 -7.19
N ALA A 199 5.60 -3.05 -8.40
CA ALA A 199 6.47 -3.20 -9.56
C ALA A 199 6.44 -1.92 -10.42
N ILE A 200 7.58 -1.61 -11.05
CA ILE A 200 7.74 -0.46 -11.96
C ILE A 200 8.44 -0.85 -13.26
N ASN A 201 8.56 -2.15 -13.55
CA ASN A 201 9.27 -2.72 -14.70
C ASN A 201 8.58 -2.50 -16.05
N GLU A 202 7.41 -1.88 -16.10
CA GLU A 202 6.69 -1.58 -17.33
C GLU A 202 6.83 -0.11 -17.73
N SER A 203 6.73 0.17 -19.03
CA SER A 203 6.74 1.53 -19.57
C SER A 203 5.55 2.34 -19.03
N GLY A 204 5.78 3.62 -18.73
CA GLY A 204 4.80 4.51 -18.11
C GLY A 204 4.68 4.36 -16.58
N LEU A 205 5.48 3.49 -15.94
CA LEU A 205 5.65 3.39 -14.49
C LEU A 205 7.00 3.98 -14.06
N GLY A 206 7.17 4.25 -12.76
CA GLY A 206 8.34 4.96 -12.23
C GLY A 206 8.00 6.39 -11.84
N LEU A 207 9.01 7.25 -11.75
CA LEU A 207 8.79 8.64 -11.32
C LEU A 207 7.94 9.37 -12.36
N LEU A 208 7.04 10.24 -11.91
CA LEU A 208 6.24 11.04 -12.84
C LEU A 208 7.12 11.98 -13.68
N SER A 209 8.22 12.48 -13.12
CA SER A 209 9.17 13.37 -13.81
C SER A 209 9.78 12.73 -15.07
N TRP A 210 9.91 11.41 -15.12
CA TRP A 210 10.49 10.70 -16.27
C TRP A 210 9.61 10.76 -17.53
N TRP A 211 8.30 10.94 -17.36
CA TRP A 211 7.33 10.84 -18.44
C TRP A 211 6.77 12.20 -18.88
N VAL A 212 7.02 13.27 -18.12
CA VAL A 212 6.49 14.60 -18.42
C VAL A 212 7.21 15.23 -19.63
N THR A 213 8.48 14.91 -19.85
CA THR A 213 9.27 15.49 -20.96
C THR A 213 8.87 14.95 -22.33
N GLN A 214 8.44 13.68 -22.42
CA GLN A 214 8.02 13.09 -23.70
C GLN A 214 6.77 13.74 -24.28
N SER A 215 5.90 14.34 -23.46
CA SER A 215 4.68 14.98 -23.95
C SER A 215 4.96 16.35 -24.59
N GLN A 216 6.08 16.97 -24.24
CA GLN A 216 6.47 18.29 -24.74
C GLN A 216 7.37 18.20 -25.99
N GLU A 217 8.11 17.10 -26.14
CA GLU A 217 8.89 16.84 -27.36
C GLU A 217 8.00 16.35 -28.52
N GLU A 218 6.95 15.56 -28.25
CA GLU A 218 5.98 15.15 -29.29
C GLU A 218 5.09 16.32 -29.79
N GLU A 219 4.71 17.28 -28.93
CA GLU A 219 4.02 18.51 -29.38
C GLU A 219 4.95 19.43 -30.19
N GLY A 220 6.26 19.42 -29.93
CA GLY A 220 7.24 20.19 -30.69
C GLY A 220 7.49 19.65 -32.11
N ASP A 221 7.52 18.32 -32.27
CA ASP A 221 7.68 17.67 -33.57
C ASP A 221 6.40 17.76 -34.46
N GLU A 222 5.22 17.91 -33.86
CA GLU A 222 3.97 18.19 -34.59
C GLU A 222 3.90 19.67 -35.04
N GLU A 223 4.33 20.63 -34.20
CA GLU A 223 4.39 22.05 -34.59
C GLU A 223 5.47 22.33 -35.66
N GLU A 224 6.59 21.60 -35.66
CA GLU A 224 7.62 21.72 -36.72
C GLU A 224 7.17 21.11 -38.06
N GLN A 225 6.39 20.03 -38.06
CA GLN A 225 5.83 19.45 -39.30
C GLN A 225 4.72 20.31 -39.92
N GLU A 226 3.84 20.94 -39.12
CA GLU A 226 2.84 21.88 -39.65
C GLU A 226 3.50 23.17 -40.22
N GLY A 227 4.64 23.60 -39.64
CA GLY A 227 5.40 24.75 -40.11
C GLY A 227 6.17 24.52 -41.42
N GLU A 228 6.60 23.28 -41.70
CA GLU A 228 7.27 22.92 -42.96
C GLU A 228 6.28 22.71 -44.12
N GLU A 229 5.08 22.15 -43.88
CA GLU A 229 4.05 22.00 -44.92
C GLU A 229 3.46 23.36 -45.37
N GLU A 230 3.28 24.34 -44.47
CA GLU A 230 2.86 25.70 -44.86
C GLU A 230 3.97 26.47 -45.61
N GLY A 231 5.25 26.12 -45.38
CA GLY A 231 6.40 26.73 -46.05
C GLY A 231 6.58 26.26 -47.50
N GLU A 232 6.30 24.99 -47.79
CA GLU A 232 6.39 24.43 -49.15
C GLU A 232 5.22 24.86 -50.04
N GLU A 233 4.00 25.06 -49.50
CA GLU A 233 2.86 25.56 -50.29
C GLU A 233 3.02 27.03 -50.76
N MET A 234 3.90 27.82 -50.13
CA MET A 234 4.17 29.21 -50.53
C MET A 234 5.27 29.38 -51.59
N GLU A 235 6.09 28.35 -51.88
CA GLU A 235 7.18 28.44 -52.86
C GLU A 235 6.79 28.04 -54.30
N GLU A 236 5.57 27.53 -54.54
CA GLU A 236 5.13 27.12 -55.90
C GLU A 236 4.44 28.23 -56.73
N ASP A 237 4.21 29.43 -56.18
CA ASP A 237 3.50 30.53 -56.86
C ASP A 237 4.37 31.79 -57.08
N GLU A 238 5.51 31.70 -57.78
CA GLU A 238 6.18 32.86 -58.45
C GLU A 238 6.76 32.55 -59.85
#